data_AF-A0AAX4K0V1-F1
#
_entry.id   AF-A0AAX4K0V1-F1
#
_cell.length_a   1.000
_cell.length_b   1.000
_cell.length_c   1.000
_cell.angle_alpha   90.00
_cell.angle_beta   90.00
_cell.angle_gamma   90.00
#
_symmetry.space_group_name_H-M   'P 1'
#
loop_
_entity.id
_entity.type
_entity.pdbx_description
1 polymer ?
#
loop_
_entity_poly.entity_id
_entity_poly.type
_entity_poly.pdbx_seq_one_letter_code
_entity_poly.pdbx_strand_id
1 'polypeptide(L)'
;MTSDSISPAAASIWSIPALRSAIADELPGNIRGKFATISWRWFVEVIRLEYNFAKKDRLNWTLDRCESKERRNIYCNAVKVIRLGGPRFSEASDLVEYWSEIPKSFPNVDRILFYDFFLGREVSSSENFEYLIEYPFDDELPLNPITPIIVKPEIPKTWEQVKDIHLRISINNFLHIVHTEHRNSVIKNNLIERIKFYGEGVSTIELSIGANIPMKIIYEAFSTLFMKDDHVCPSYMTLSGCDSDLPRLLNLFGQGISTFECDTNVYNNVTMTFEDLYYGID
;
A
#
# COMPACT_ATOMS: atom_id res chain seq x y z
N MET A 1 19.25 -23.32 -54.18
CA MET A 1 18.68 -22.44 -53.14
C MET A 1 17.21 -22.77 -53.03
N THR A 2 16.86 -23.66 -52.12
CA THR A 2 15.48 -24.08 -51.88
C THR A 2 14.77 -22.97 -51.13
N SER A 3 13.70 -22.44 -51.70
CA SER A 3 12.74 -21.62 -50.97
C SER A 3 12.05 -22.54 -49.97
N ASP A 4 12.54 -22.55 -48.73
CA ASP A 4 11.84 -23.20 -47.63
C ASP A 4 10.55 -22.40 -47.39
N SER A 5 9.50 -22.79 -48.11
CA SER A 5 8.15 -22.35 -47.85
C SER A 5 7.80 -22.81 -46.45
N ILE A 6 7.88 -21.88 -45.49
CA ILE A 6 7.44 -22.11 -44.12
C ILE A 6 6.04 -22.73 -44.20
N SER A 7 5.91 -23.97 -43.70
CA SER A 7 4.63 -24.67 -43.68
C SER A 7 3.56 -23.75 -43.09
N PRO A 8 2.36 -23.66 -43.68
CA PRO A 8 1.25 -22.86 -43.15
C PRO A 8 0.96 -23.13 -41.67
N ALA A 9 1.21 -24.37 -41.21
CA ALA A 9 1.08 -24.77 -39.81
C ALA A 9 2.18 -24.17 -38.91
N ALA A 10 3.42 -24.08 -39.41
CA ALA A 10 4.50 -23.41 -38.68
C ALA A 10 4.21 -21.90 -38.57
N ALA A 11 3.72 -21.27 -39.64
CA ALA A 11 3.28 -19.87 -39.60
C ALA A 11 2.09 -19.65 -38.65
N SER A 12 1.20 -20.64 -38.48
CA SER A 12 0.06 -20.57 -37.55
C SER A 12 0.48 -20.70 -36.08
N ILE A 13 1.50 -21.51 -35.75
CA ILE A 13 2.02 -21.64 -34.38
C ILE A 13 2.58 -20.30 -33.88
N TRP A 14 3.33 -19.57 -34.72
CA TRP A 14 3.84 -18.24 -34.40
C TRP A 14 2.75 -17.16 -34.31
N SER A 15 1.52 -17.47 -34.75
CA SER A 15 0.37 -16.58 -34.62
C SER A 15 -0.36 -16.69 -33.28
N ILE A 16 -0.05 -17.70 -32.45
CA ILE A 16 -0.64 -17.92 -31.13
C ILE A 16 -0.08 -16.90 -30.12
N PRO A 17 -0.90 -15.99 -29.54
CA PRO A 17 -0.42 -14.96 -28.61
C PRO A 17 0.22 -15.54 -27.34
N ALA A 18 -0.42 -16.51 -26.69
CA ALA A 18 0.09 -17.11 -25.45
C ALA A 18 1.49 -17.72 -25.64
N LEU A 19 1.73 -18.38 -26.78
CA LEU A 19 3.03 -18.97 -27.09
C LEU A 19 4.09 -17.90 -27.31
N ARG A 20 3.77 -16.81 -28.03
CA ARG A 20 4.70 -15.70 -28.23
C ARG A 20 5.04 -15.01 -26.91
N SER A 21 4.05 -14.78 -26.05
CA SER A 21 4.29 -14.20 -24.72
C SER A 21 5.25 -15.09 -23.92
N ALA A 22 4.98 -16.40 -23.83
CA ALA A 22 5.83 -17.33 -23.11
C ALA A 22 7.28 -17.35 -23.63
N ILE A 23 7.46 -17.29 -24.96
CA ILE A 23 8.80 -17.21 -25.54
C ILE A 23 9.45 -15.87 -25.21
N ALA A 24 8.73 -14.75 -25.33
CA ALA A 24 9.26 -13.43 -25.03
C ALA A 24 9.69 -13.28 -23.56
N ASP A 25 8.95 -13.89 -22.63
CA ASP A 25 9.25 -13.92 -21.20
C ASP A 25 10.60 -14.59 -20.91
N GLU A 26 10.88 -15.71 -21.58
CA GLU A 26 12.13 -16.46 -21.42
C GLU A 26 13.35 -15.81 -22.12
N LEU A 27 13.12 -14.85 -23.02
CA LEU A 27 14.23 -14.18 -23.70
C LEU A 27 14.99 -13.26 -22.72
N PRO A 28 16.34 -13.27 -22.76
CA PRO A 28 17.15 -12.26 -22.09
C PRO A 28 16.84 -10.84 -22.58
N GLY A 29 16.87 -9.84 -21.68
CA GLY A 29 16.50 -8.44 -22.02
C GLY A 29 17.33 -7.83 -23.15
N ASN A 30 18.61 -8.19 -23.28
CA ASN A 30 19.48 -7.76 -24.39
C ASN A 30 19.08 -8.33 -25.76
N ILE A 31 18.25 -9.38 -25.79
CA ILE A 31 17.74 -10.02 -26.99
C ILE A 31 16.30 -9.58 -27.30
N ARG A 32 15.46 -9.35 -26.27
CA ARG A 32 14.07 -8.91 -26.44
C ARG A 32 13.91 -7.69 -27.34
N GLY A 33 14.77 -6.67 -27.19
CA GLY A 33 14.75 -5.49 -28.05
C GLY A 33 14.94 -5.78 -29.55
N LYS A 34 15.70 -6.83 -29.89
CA LYS A 34 15.89 -7.27 -31.28
C LYS A 34 14.65 -7.99 -31.82
N PHE A 35 13.90 -8.70 -30.96
CA PHE A 35 12.66 -9.35 -31.39
C PHE A 35 11.59 -8.32 -31.76
N ALA A 36 11.55 -7.18 -31.07
CA ALA A 36 10.65 -6.08 -31.40
C ALA A 36 10.84 -5.54 -32.83
N THR A 37 12.00 -5.75 -33.47
CA THR A 37 12.25 -5.31 -34.85
C THR A 37 11.88 -6.35 -35.91
N ILE A 38 11.58 -7.60 -35.53
CA ILE A 38 11.32 -8.70 -36.47
C ILE A 38 9.92 -8.56 -37.09
N SER A 39 8.91 -8.31 -36.27
CA SER A 39 7.53 -8.17 -36.74
C SER A 39 6.69 -7.33 -35.79
N TRP A 40 5.57 -6.83 -36.30
CA TRP A 40 4.59 -6.09 -35.49
C TRP A 40 4.06 -6.89 -34.29
N ARG A 41 3.88 -8.21 -34.45
CA ARG A 41 3.39 -9.08 -33.37
C ARG A 41 4.42 -9.18 -32.26
N TRP A 42 5.70 -9.36 -32.59
CA TRP A 42 6.77 -9.37 -31.60
C TRP A 42 7.00 -8.01 -30.95
N PHE A 43 6.84 -6.93 -31.71
CA PHE A 43 6.85 -5.58 -31.16
C PHE A 43 5.84 -5.44 -30.01
N VAL A 44 4.57 -5.80 -30.25
CA VAL A 44 3.51 -5.70 -29.22
C VAL A 44 3.87 -6.51 -27.97
N GLU A 45 4.29 -7.77 -28.13
CA GLU A 45 4.61 -8.64 -26.99
C GLU A 45 5.80 -8.10 -26.18
N VAL A 46 6.88 -7.69 -26.86
CA VAL A 46 8.07 -7.15 -26.19
C VAL A 46 7.74 -5.86 -25.44
N ILE A 47 6.98 -4.94 -26.05
CA ILE A 47 6.59 -3.71 -25.36
C ILE A 47 5.72 -4.01 -24.13
N ARG A 48 4.79 -4.97 -24.21
CA ARG A 48 3.97 -5.39 -23.06
C ARG A 48 4.82 -5.84 -21.86
N LEU A 49 5.93 -6.53 -22.12
CA LEU A 49 6.82 -7.03 -21.07
C LEU A 49 7.73 -5.95 -20.51
N GLU A 50 8.39 -5.21 -21.40
CA GLU A 50 9.40 -4.21 -21.01
C GLU A 50 8.79 -2.96 -20.37
N TYR A 51 7.55 -2.62 -20.72
CA TYR A 51 6.86 -1.42 -20.24
C TYR A 51 5.72 -1.73 -19.28
N ASN A 52 5.63 -2.96 -18.75
CA ASN A 52 4.64 -3.29 -17.71
C ASN A 52 4.78 -2.35 -16.49
N PHE A 53 6.02 -1.92 -16.21
CA PHE A 53 6.40 -0.97 -15.18
C PHE A 53 7.14 0.18 -15.84
N ALA A 54 6.65 1.40 -15.67
CA ALA A 54 7.24 2.57 -16.32
C ALA A 54 7.44 3.73 -15.33
N LYS A 55 8.62 4.35 -15.39
CA LYS A 55 8.80 5.70 -14.82
C LYS A 55 8.20 6.71 -15.79
N LYS A 56 7.30 7.58 -15.32
CA LYS A 56 6.58 8.54 -16.18
C LYS A 56 7.53 9.35 -17.08
N ASP A 57 8.60 9.92 -16.53
CA ASP A 57 9.55 10.74 -17.31
C ASP A 57 10.24 9.96 -18.45
N ARG A 58 10.59 8.70 -18.19
CA ARG A 58 11.21 7.82 -19.20
C ARG A 58 10.20 7.41 -20.26
N LEU A 59 8.96 7.18 -19.86
CA LEU A 59 7.88 6.86 -20.77
C LEU A 59 7.56 8.05 -21.68
N ASN A 60 7.43 9.25 -21.12
CA ASN A 60 7.23 10.49 -21.90
C ASN A 60 8.34 10.68 -22.94
N TRP A 61 9.60 10.52 -22.52
CA TRP A 61 10.75 10.58 -23.44
C TRP A 61 10.66 9.58 -24.61
N THR A 62 10.05 8.42 -24.37
CA THR A 62 9.81 7.39 -25.38
C THR A 62 8.64 7.75 -26.29
N LEU A 63 7.53 8.23 -25.71
CA LEU A 63 6.33 8.64 -26.42
C LEU A 63 6.58 9.86 -27.34
N ASP A 64 7.41 10.81 -26.90
CA ASP A 64 7.81 11.99 -27.67
C ASP A 64 8.56 11.62 -28.96
N ARG A 65 9.33 10.52 -28.92
CA ARG A 65 10.07 9.98 -30.07
C ARG A 65 9.24 9.04 -30.94
N CYS A 66 8.03 8.72 -30.50
CA CYS A 66 7.16 7.83 -31.23
C CYS A 66 6.29 8.64 -32.21
N GLU A 67 6.57 8.54 -33.51
CA GLU A 67 5.81 9.27 -34.54
C GLU A 67 4.44 8.62 -34.82
N SER A 68 4.35 7.29 -34.74
CA SER A 68 3.11 6.55 -35.00
C SER A 68 2.18 6.57 -33.79
N LYS A 69 0.93 6.97 -34.01
CA LYS A 69 -0.16 6.92 -33.02
C LYS A 69 -0.44 5.49 -32.55
N GLU A 70 -0.38 4.52 -33.45
CA GLU A 70 -0.61 3.09 -33.13
C GLU A 70 0.46 2.57 -32.17
N ARG A 71 1.73 2.92 -32.42
CA ARG A 71 2.83 2.56 -31.52
C ARG A 71 2.69 3.25 -30.17
N ARG A 72 2.31 4.54 -30.12
CA ARG A 72 2.03 5.24 -28.85
C ARG A 72 0.98 4.51 -28.03
N ASN A 73 -0.12 4.10 -28.66
CA ASN A 73 -1.18 3.35 -27.99
C ASN A 73 -0.67 2.02 -27.41
N ILE A 74 0.22 1.30 -28.10
CA ILE A 74 0.82 0.06 -27.59
C ILE A 74 1.65 0.33 -26.33
N TYR A 75 2.49 1.37 -26.33
CA TYR A 75 3.25 1.77 -25.15
C TYR A 75 2.32 2.12 -23.99
N CYS A 76 1.31 2.97 -24.23
CA CYS A 76 0.35 3.38 -23.21
C CYS A 76 -0.45 2.20 -22.62
N ASN A 77 -0.87 1.26 -23.47
CA ASN A 77 -1.64 0.08 -23.07
C ASN A 77 -0.77 -0.99 -22.38
N ALA A 78 0.56 -0.97 -22.58
CA ALA A 78 1.46 -1.90 -21.94
C ALA A 78 1.66 -1.61 -20.45
N VAL A 79 1.49 -0.35 -20.04
CA VAL A 79 1.75 0.07 -18.66
C VAL A 79 0.67 -0.47 -17.72
N LYS A 80 1.10 -1.23 -16.71
CA LYS A 80 0.29 -1.64 -15.57
C LYS A 80 0.66 -0.84 -14.32
N VAL A 81 1.96 -0.67 -14.09
CA VAL A 81 2.49 0.09 -12.97
C VAL A 81 3.19 1.35 -13.46
N ILE A 82 2.77 2.52 -12.98
CA ILE A 82 3.45 3.78 -13.27
C ILE A 82 4.09 4.37 -12.02
N ARG A 83 5.39 4.65 -12.08
CA ARG A 83 6.07 5.41 -11.02
C ARG A 83 6.02 6.88 -11.32
N LEU A 84 5.33 7.61 -10.46
CA LEU A 84 5.42 9.05 -10.30
C LEU A 84 6.57 9.32 -9.34
N GLY A 85 7.48 10.23 -9.68
CA GLY A 85 8.48 10.69 -8.72
C GLY A 85 9.94 10.60 -9.15
N GLY A 86 10.56 11.74 -8.87
CA GLY A 86 11.96 12.16 -8.79
C GLY A 86 11.93 13.47 -7.98
N PRO A 87 13.07 14.08 -7.61
CA PRO A 87 13.14 15.25 -6.72
C PRO A 87 12.43 16.53 -7.21
N ARG A 88 11.74 16.51 -8.36
CA ARG A 88 11.00 17.63 -8.95
C ARG A 88 9.49 17.65 -8.61
N PHE A 89 8.93 16.59 -8.02
CA PHE A 89 7.52 16.55 -7.60
C PHE A 89 7.34 17.05 -6.17
N SER A 90 8.01 18.16 -5.83
CA SER A 90 7.99 18.77 -4.49
C SER A 90 6.75 19.64 -4.24
N GLU A 91 5.97 19.96 -5.28
CA GLU A 91 4.80 20.83 -5.18
C GLU A 91 3.50 20.03 -5.33
N ALA A 92 2.61 20.14 -4.34
CA ALA A 92 1.36 19.40 -4.24
C ALA A 92 0.36 19.73 -5.38
N SER A 93 0.42 20.94 -5.95
CA SER A 93 -0.49 21.40 -7.00
C SER A 93 -0.33 20.65 -8.31
N ASP A 94 0.91 20.32 -8.69
CA ASP A 94 1.20 19.62 -9.93
C ASP A 94 0.64 18.18 -9.90
N LEU A 95 0.64 17.56 -8.70
CA LEU A 95 0.20 16.18 -8.50
C LEU A 95 -1.29 15.97 -8.79
N VAL A 96 -2.15 16.93 -8.46
CA VAL A 96 -3.61 16.83 -8.65
C VAL A 96 -3.98 16.69 -10.13
N GLU A 97 -3.37 17.52 -10.98
CA GLU A 97 -3.59 17.44 -12.42
C GLU A 97 -3.08 16.09 -12.97
N TYR A 98 -1.94 15.62 -12.48
CA TYR A 98 -1.40 14.31 -12.87
C TYR A 98 -2.27 13.13 -12.50
N TRP A 99 -2.94 13.14 -11.34
CA TRP A 99 -3.84 12.06 -10.94
C TRP A 99 -4.95 11.85 -11.97
N SER A 100 -5.55 12.95 -12.45
CA SER A 100 -6.65 12.90 -13.41
C SER A 100 -6.24 12.43 -14.82
N GLU A 101 -4.97 12.61 -15.19
CA GLU A 101 -4.46 12.30 -16.53
C GLU A 101 -3.93 10.87 -16.67
N ILE A 102 -3.48 10.23 -15.58
CA ILE A 102 -2.97 8.85 -15.61
C ILE A 102 -4.01 7.86 -16.15
N PRO A 103 -5.27 7.83 -15.67
CA PRO A 103 -6.32 6.96 -16.21
C PRO A 103 -6.54 7.13 -17.71
N LYS A 104 -6.50 8.38 -18.17
CA LYS A 104 -6.77 8.75 -19.56
C LYS A 104 -5.61 8.35 -20.48
N SER A 105 -4.39 8.57 -20.00
CA SER A 105 -3.16 8.33 -20.75
C SER A 105 -2.74 6.85 -20.75
N PHE A 106 -3.11 6.11 -19.69
CA PHE A 106 -2.67 4.73 -19.46
C PHE A 106 -3.87 3.87 -19.00
N PRO A 107 -4.69 3.38 -19.93
CA PRO A 107 -5.97 2.77 -19.61
C PRO A 107 -5.86 1.45 -18.84
N ASN A 108 -4.71 0.78 -18.92
CA ASN A 108 -4.45 -0.50 -18.25
C ASN A 108 -3.63 -0.35 -16.95
N VAL A 109 -3.38 0.87 -16.48
CA VAL A 109 -2.69 1.08 -15.20
C VAL A 109 -3.57 0.54 -14.07
N ASP A 110 -2.97 -0.35 -13.27
CA ASP A 110 -3.54 -0.93 -12.06
C ASP A 110 -2.84 -0.43 -10.79
N ARG A 111 -1.61 0.10 -10.91
CA ARG A 111 -0.84 0.60 -9.76
C ARG A 111 -0.08 1.89 -10.08
N ILE A 112 -0.08 2.83 -9.15
CA ILE A 112 0.73 4.04 -9.21
C ILE A 112 1.68 4.07 -8.01
N LEU A 113 2.99 4.11 -8.26
CA LEU A 113 4.01 4.25 -7.22
C LEU A 113 4.41 5.73 -7.09
N PHE A 114 4.29 6.31 -5.90
CA PHE A 114 4.72 7.67 -5.61
C PHE A 114 5.60 7.70 -4.35
N TYR A 115 6.83 8.21 -4.48
CA TYR A 115 7.90 8.05 -3.49
C TYR A 115 8.06 6.59 -3.04
N ASP A 116 7.59 6.27 -1.82
CA ASP A 116 7.74 4.99 -1.14
C ASP A 116 6.39 4.25 -0.97
N PHE A 117 5.29 4.76 -1.56
CA PHE A 117 3.97 4.15 -1.43
C PHE A 117 3.29 3.87 -2.78
N PHE A 118 2.36 2.92 -2.76
CA PHE A 118 1.61 2.45 -3.92
C PHE A 118 0.13 2.85 -3.82
N LEU A 119 -0.50 3.08 -4.96
CA LEU A 119 -1.94 3.31 -5.11
C LEU A 119 -2.47 2.22 -6.04
N GLY A 120 -3.36 1.36 -5.56
CA GLY A 120 -4.02 0.32 -6.36
C GLY A 120 -5.22 0.87 -7.15
N ARG A 121 -5.72 0.09 -8.10
CA ARG A 121 -6.98 0.33 -8.81
C ARG A 121 -7.85 -0.92 -8.66
N GLU A 122 -9.05 -0.77 -8.12
CA GLU A 122 -10.09 -1.79 -8.19
C GLU A 122 -11.17 -1.44 -9.22
N VAL A 123 -12.03 -2.42 -9.54
CA VAL A 123 -13.14 -2.27 -10.49
C VAL A 123 -14.43 -2.55 -9.73
N SER A 124 -15.20 -1.51 -9.41
CA SER A 124 -16.37 -1.64 -8.54
C SER A 124 -17.60 -2.25 -9.23
N SER A 125 -17.78 -2.10 -10.55
CA SER A 125 -18.80 -2.82 -11.34
C SER A 125 -18.71 -2.49 -12.84
N SER A 126 -19.51 -3.20 -13.65
CA SER A 126 -19.33 -3.42 -15.09
C SER A 126 -19.36 -2.23 -16.05
N GLU A 127 -19.60 -0.99 -15.61
CA GLU A 127 -19.70 0.15 -16.56
C GLU A 127 -19.06 1.49 -16.09
N ASN A 128 -18.54 1.59 -14.86
CA ASN A 128 -17.84 2.79 -14.39
C ASN A 128 -16.52 2.41 -13.71
N PHE A 129 -15.42 3.05 -14.13
CA PHE A 129 -14.12 2.91 -13.48
C PHE A 129 -14.07 3.80 -12.25
N GLU A 130 -14.19 3.22 -11.07
CA GLU A 130 -13.94 3.90 -9.80
C GLU A 130 -12.56 3.46 -9.29
N TYR A 131 -11.64 4.39 -9.11
CA TYR A 131 -10.37 4.10 -8.48
C TYR A 131 -10.64 3.96 -6.98
N LEU A 132 -10.61 2.73 -6.47
CA LEU A 132 -10.45 2.45 -5.05
C LEU A 132 -8.97 2.57 -4.71
N ILE A 133 -8.65 3.41 -3.74
CA ILE A 133 -7.28 3.67 -3.32
C ILE A 133 -7.08 3.07 -1.94
N GLU A 134 -6.37 1.96 -1.86
CA GLU A 134 -5.83 1.45 -0.60
C GLU A 134 -4.61 2.28 -0.19
N TYR A 135 -4.66 2.79 1.03
CA TYR A 135 -3.73 3.78 1.52
C TYR A 135 -3.11 3.36 2.85
N PRO A 136 -1.98 2.64 2.82
CA PRO A 136 -1.25 2.32 4.03
C PRO A 136 -0.59 3.59 4.60
N PHE A 137 -1.08 4.05 5.74
CA PHE A 137 -0.41 4.99 6.63
C PHE A 137 0.48 4.21 7.59
N ASP A 138 1.68 3.87 7.15
CA ASP A 138 2.75 3.45 8.05
C ASP A 138 3.25 4.67 8.83
N ASP A 139 3.02 4.64 10.14
CA ASP A 139 3.45 5.70 11.04
C ASP A 139 4.03 5.09 12.32
N GLU A 140 5.14 5.64 12.78
CA GLU A 140 5.75 5.27 14.05
C GLU A 140 5.60 6.43 15.01
N LEU A 141 5.08 6.16 16.22
CA LEU A 141 4.92 7.20 17.23
C LEU A 141 6.26 7.89 17.48
N PRO A 142 6.39 9.18 17.12
CA PRO A 142 7.69 9.81 16.93
C PRO A 142 8.42 10.04 18.26
N LEU A 143 9.75 10.08 18.19
CA LEU A 143 10.65 10.47 19.29
C LEU A 143 10.33 11.85 19.89
N ASN A 144 9.64 12.71 19.15
CA ASN A 144 9.25 14.04 19.59
C ASN A 144 7.73 14.23 19.39
N PRO A 145 6.95 14.54 20.43
CA PRO A 145 5.50 14.83 20.31
C PRO A 145 5.18 16.04 19.41
N ILE A 146 6.20 16.82 19.02
CA ILE A 146 6.07 17.98 18.13
C ILE A 146 6.29 17.57 16.66
N THR A 147 6.69 16.34 16.34
CA THR A 147 6.86 15.91 14.95
C THR A 147 5.49 15.96 14.25
N PRO A 148 5.31 16.89 13.30
CA PRO A 148 4.02 17.10 12.68
C PRO A 148 3.57 15.85 11.95
N ILE A 149 2.27 15.62 11.97
CA ILE A 149 1.66 14.54 11.22
C ILE A 149 1.88 14.81 9.73
N ILE A 150 2.48 13.87 9.01
CA ILE A 150 2.76 14.05 7.59
C ILE A 150 1.44 13.94 6.83
N VAL A 151 0.95 15.09 6.37
CA VAL A 151 -0.15 15.16 5.38
C VAL A 151 0.44 14.64 4.07
N LYS A 152 0.05 13.43 3.69
CA LYS A 152 0.44 12.91 2.38
C LYS A 152 -0.36 13.64 1.27
N PRO A 153 0.09 13.64 0.00
CA PRO A 153 -0.43 14.52 -1.04
C PRO A 153 -1.95 14.43 -1.22
N GLU A 154 -2.56 15.54 -1.63
CA GLU A 154 -3.99 15.59 -1.95
C GLU A 154 -4.30 14.65 -3.12
N ILE A 155 -5.00 13.58 -2.79
CA ILE A 155 -5.64 12.69 -3.75
C ILE A 155 -6.96 13.34 -4.20
N PRO A 156 -7.40 13.17 -5.45
CA PRO A 156 -8.69 13.69 -5.90
C PRO A 156 -9.83 13.19 -5.02
N LYS A 157 -10.69 14.10 -4.54
CA LYS A 157 -11.86 13.77 -3.69
C LYS A 157 -12.87 12.83 -4.34
N THR A 158 -12.82 12.70 -5.67
CA THR A 158 -13.69 11.82 -6.45
C THR A 158 -13.25 10.35 -6.44
N TRP A 159 -12.07 10.04 -5.91
CA TRP A 159 -11.59 8.66 -5.81
C TRP A 159 -11.90 8.15 -4.40
N GLU A 160 -12.41 6.92 -4.32
CA GLU A 160 -12.72 6.29 -3.05
C GLU A 160 -11.40 5.95 -2.34
N GLN A 161 -11.28 6.35 -1.07
CA GLN A 161 -10.06 6.17 -0.28
C GLN A 161 -10.32 5.16 0.83
N VAL A 162 -9.69 4.00 0.72
CA VAL A 162 -9.58 3.01 1.77
C VAL A 162 -8.31 3.34 2.54
N LYS A 163 -8.44 3.89 3.74
CA LYS A 163 -7.29 4.22 4.58
C LYS A 163 -7.01 3.05 5.51
N ASP A 164 -5.79 2.54 5.46
CA ASP A 164 -5.30 1.49 6.34
C ASP A 164 -4.17 2.08 7.16
N ILE A 165 -4.29 2.08 8.49
CA ILE A 165 -3.31 2.76 9.34
C ILE A 165 -2.46 1.70 10.05
N HIS A 166 -1.17 1.66 9.76
CA HIS A 166 -0.20 0.84 10.50
C HIS A 166 0.53 1.72 11.53
N LEU A 167 0.05 1.73 12.77
CA LEU A 167 0.65 2.48 13.87
C LEU A 167 1.62 1.60 14.65
N ARG A 168 2.90 1.99 14.66
CA ARG A 168 3.94 1.33 15.44
C ARG A 168 4.31 2.16 16.66
N ILE A 169 4.36 1.51 17.82
CA ILE A 169 4.77 2.14 19.08
C ILE A 169 6.04 1.48 19.59
N SER A 170 7.10 2.28 19.71
CA SER A 170 8.39 1.84 20.25
C SER A 170 8.72 2.63 21.52
N ILE A 171 8.95 1.95 22.66
CA ILE A 171 9.35 2.62 23.91
C ILE A 171 10.68 3.36 23.76
N ASN A 172 11.55 2.90 22.85
CA ASN A 172 12.85 3.52 22.58
C ASN A 172 12.69 4.98 22.18
N ASN A 173 11.58 5.32 21.53
CA ASN A 173 11.27 6.68 21.13
C ASN A 173 10.96 7.60 22.32
N PHE A 174 10.67 7.03 23.48
CA PHE A 174 10.26 7.76 24.69
C PHE A 174 11.23 7.60 25.87
N LEU A 175 12.35 6.90 25.69
CA LEU A 175 13.33 6.65 26.77
C LEU A 175 13.99 7.93 27.29
N HIS A 176 14.03 9.00 26.49
CA HIS A 176 14.54 10.30 26.89
C HIS A 176 13.63 11.00 27.94
N ILE A 177 12.37 10.55 28.08
CA ILE A 177 11.44 11.03 29.10
C ILE A 177 11.63 10.19 30.37
N VAL A 178 12.37 10.76 31.34
CA VAL A 178 12.76 10.07 32.58
C VAL A 178 11.56 9.79 33.50
N HIS A 179 10.59 10.71 33.55
CA HIS A 179 9.40 10.56 34.39
C HIS A 179 8.38 9.63 33.73
N THR A 180 8.16 8.46 34.33
CA THR A 180 7.29 7.41 33.78
C THR A 180 5.84 7.87 33.58
N GLU A 181 5.26 8.61 34.52
CA GLU A 181 3.89 9.13 34.38
C GLU A 181 3.77 10.13 33.23
N HIS A 182 4.74 11.04 33.10
CA HIS A 182 4.77 12.00 32.01
C HIS A 182 4.94 11.30 30.66
N ARG A 183 5.84 10.31 30.59
CA ARG A 183 6.05 9.46 29.41
C ARG A 183 4.76 8.77 28.97
N ASN A 184 4.05 8.15 29.91
CA ASN A 184 2.81 7.45 29.64
C ASN A 184 1.70 8.40 29.14
N SER A 185 1.63 9.61 29.72
CA SER A 185 0.71 10.66 29.27
C SER A 185 1.00 11.10 27.83
N VAL A 186 2.27 11.28 27.48
CA VAL A 186 2.71 11.64 26.12
C VAL A 186 2.37 10.54 25.12
N ILE A 187 2.62 9.26 25.45
CA ILE A 187 2.25 8.12 24.60
C ILE A 187 0.74 8.10 24.34
N LYS A 188 -0.07 8.22 25.40
CA LYS A 188 -1.54 8.25 25.29
C LYS A 188 -2.02 9.38 24.38
N ASN A 189 -1.54 10.59 24.61
CA ASN A 189 -2.02 11.76 23.86
C ASN A 189 -1.61 11.69 22.38
N ASN A 190 -0.38 11.26 22.08
CA ASN A 190 0.05 11.08 20.69
C ASN A 190 -0.76 9.99 19.97
N LEU A 191 -1.07 8.89 20.66
CA LEU A 191 -1.90 7.81 20.08
C LEU A 191 -3.30 8.32 19.74
N ILE A 192 -3.94 9.06 20.66
CA ILE A 192 -5.24 9.69 20.43
C ILE A 192 -5.16 10.67 19.25
N GLU A 193 -4.16 11.54 19.23
CA GLU A 193 -4.00 12.56 18.18
C GLU A 193 -3.83 11.94 16.79
N ARG A 194 -2.97 10.92 16.66
CA ARG A 194 -2.73 10.24 15.39
C ARG A 194 -3.96 9.47 14.90
N ILE A 195 -4.66 8.76 15.80
CA ILE A 195 -5.90 8.08 15.43
C ILE A 195 -6.98 9.08 15.06
N LYS A 196 -7.12 10.22 15.75
CA LYS A 196 -8.06 11.27 15.35
C LYS A 196 -7.74 11.85 13.97
N PHE A 197 -6.46 12.09 13.72
CA PHE A 197 -6.01 12.69 12.47
C PHE A 197 -6.24 11.76 11.27
N TYR A 198 -5.88 10.48 11.40
CA TYR A 198 -6.00 9.53 10.30
C TYR A 198 -7.37 8.85 10.24
N GLY A 199 -8.06 8.73 11.38
CA GLY A 199 -9.24 7.89 11.66
C GLY A 199 -10.49 8.12 10.82
N GLU A 200 -10.63 9.30 10.20
CA GLU A 200 -11.82 9.62 9.41
C GLU A 200 -11.82 8.84 8.08
N GLY A 201 -12.82 7.97 7.89
CA GLY A 201 -12.95 7.13 6.68
C GLY A 201 -11.93 5.99 6.62
N VAL A 202 -11.45 5.52 7.76
CA VAL A 202 -10.50 4.41 7.86
C VAL A 202 -11.21 3.08 7.77
N SER A 203 -10.61 2.16 7.03
CA SER A 203 -11.12 0.81 6.86
C SER A 203 -10.51 -0.12 7.91
N THR A 204 -9.20 0.03 8.17
CA THR A 204 -8.46 -0.79 9.13
C THR A 204 -7.42 0.01 9.92
N ILE A 205 -7.25 -0.37 11.18
CA ILE A 205 -6.12 0.09 12.01
C ILE A 205 -5.34 -1.15 12.44
N GLU A 206 -4.08 -1.21 12.05
CA GLU A 206 -3.10 -2.17 12.53
C GLU A 206 -2.21 -1.52 13.60
N LEU A 207 -2.22 -2.09 14.81
CA LEU A 207 -1.44 -1.57 15.92
C LEU A 207 -0.30 -2.53 16.26
N SER A 208 0.95 -2.08 16.14
CA SER A 208 2.14 -2.84 16.54
C SER A 208 2.81 -2.18 17.74
N ILE A 209 2.86 -2.87 18.88
CA ILE A 209 3.48 -2.36 20.11
C ILE A 209 4.76 -3.15 20.36
N GLY A 210 5.90 -2.53 20.01
CA GLY A 210 7.24 -3.12 20.07
C GLY A 210 7.89 -3.14 21.45
N ALA A 211 7.15 -2.86 22.53
CA ALA A 211 7.71 -2.72 23.87
C ALA A 211 6.71 -2.94 25.01
N ASN A 212 7.22 -3.10 26.24
CA ASN A 212 6.44 -3.18 27.47
C ASN A 212 5.83 -1.82 27.86
N ILE A 213 4.87 -1.35 27.06
CA ILE A 213 4.00 -0.23 27.41
C ILE A 213 2.88 -0.80 28.29
N PRO A 214 2.56 -0.19 29.44
CA PRO A 214 1.48 -0.70 30.27
C PRO A 214 0.16 -0.70 29.50
N MET A 215 -0.55 -1.83 29.44
CA MET A 215 -1.76 -1.98 28.60
C MET A 215 -2.87 -1.02 29.03
N LYS A 216 -2.90 -0.64 30.32
CA LYS A 216 -3.76 0.42 30.84
C LYS A 216 -3.67 1.72 30.04
N ILE A 217 -2.49 2.10 29.55
CA ILE A 217 -2.29 3.34 28.79
C ILE A 217 -2.96 3.24 27.42
N ILE A 218 -2.85 2.09 26.77
CA ILE A 218 -3.48 1.80 25.48
C ILE A 218 -5.00 1.74 25.66
N TYR A 219 -5.48 1.05 26.69
CA TYR A 219 -6.89 0.98 27.05
C TYR A 219 -7.50 2.37 27.29
N GLU A 220 -6.83 3.24 28.06
CA GLU A 220 -7.29 4.61 28.30
C GLU A 220 -7.37 5.44 27.01
N ALA A 221 -6.41 5.26 26.08
CA ALA A 221 -6.40 5.96 24.80
C ALA A 221 -7.61 5.57 23.95
N PHE A 222 -7.81 4.27 23.74
CA PHE A 222 -8.92 3.75 22.94
C PHE A 222 -10.28 3.95 23.61
N SER A 223 -10.36 3.87 24.94
CA SER A 223 -11.60 4.19 25.66
C SER A 223 -12.01 5.63 25.40
N THR A 224 -11.03 6.55 25.35
CA THR A 224 -11.29 7.97 25.03
C THR A 224 -11.80 8.13 23.60
N LEU A 225 -11.24 7.39 22.65
CA LEU A 225 -11.62 7.44 21.23
C LEU A 225 -13.02 6.86 20.98
N PHE A 226 -13.33 5.69 21.54
CA PHE A 226 -14.63 5.03 21.34
C PHE A 226 -15.77 5.69 22.10
N MET A 227 -15.54 6.18 23.33
CA MET A 227 -16.61 6.78 24.13
C MET A 227 -17.02 8.19 23.67
N LYS A 228 -16.18 8.89 22.90
CA LYS A 228 -16.41 10.29 22.54
C LYS A 228 -16.64 10.53 21.06
N ASP A 229 -15.98 9.76 20.19
CA ASP A 229 -15.78 10.18 18.81
C ASP A 229 -16.11 9.07 17.77
N ASP A 230 -16.70 7.94 18.21
CA ASP A 230 -17.13 6.79 17.36
C ASP A 230 -16.06 6.35 16.33
N HIS A 231 -14.81 6.26 16.78
CA HIS A 231 -13.69 5.89 15.93
C HIS A 231 -13.62 4.38 15.64
N VAL A 232 -12.97 4.05 14.52
CA VAL A 232 -12.74 2.67 14.05
C VAL A 232 -11.87 1.89 15.03
N CYS A 233 -12.28 0.66 15.32
CA CYS A 233 -11.53 -0.28 16.15
C CYS A 233 -10.35 -0.89 15.38
N PRO A 234 -9.19 -1.14 16.01
CA PRO A 234 -8.13 -1.90 15.38
C PRO A 234 -8.61 -3.28 14.93
N SER A 235 -8.38 -3.59 13.65
CA SER A 235 -8.66 -4.91 13.10
C SER A 235 -7.50 -5.88 13.34
N TYR A 236 -6.28 -5.35 13.45
CA TYR A 236 -5.07 -6.13 13.67
C TYR A 236 -4.25 -5.54 14.83
N MET A 237 -3.74 -6.40 15.71
CA MET A 237 -2.88 -5.97 16.81
C MET A 237 -1.74 -6.96 17.05
N THR A 238 -0.51 -6.46 17.09
CA THR A 238 0.69 -7.21 17.53
C THR A 238 1.29 -6.59 18.78
N LEU A 239 1.54 -7.42 19.80
CA LEU A 239 2.13 -7.02 21.07
C LEU A 239 3.45 -7.75 21.34
N SER A 240 4.51 -6.99 21.60
CA SER A 240 5.79 -7.52 22.10
C SER A 240 5.86 -7.59 23.64
N GLY A 241 4.77 -7.23 24.33
CA GLY A 241 4.68 -7.04 25.77
C GLY A 241 3.22 -7.07 26.23
N CYS A 242 2.89 -7.71 27.36
CA CYS A 242 1.55 -7.66 27.95
C CYS A 242 1.60 -7.65 29.48
N ASP A 243 0.53 -7.15 30.10
CA ASP A 243 0.33 -7.12 31.55
C ASP A 243 -1.11 -7.48 31.90
N SER A 244 -1.48 -7.41 33.18
CA SER A 244 -2.80 -7.80 33.70
C SER A 244 -3.98 -7.00 33.15
N ASP A 245 -3.75 -5.86 32.47
CA ASP A 245 -4.82 -5.06 31.88
C ASP A 245 -5.14 -5.48 30.41
N LEU A 246 -4.44 -6.47 29.84
CA LEU A 246 -4.71 -6.97 28.49
C LEU A 246 -6.16 -7.43 28.27
N PRO A 247 -6.81 -8.22 29.16
CA PRO A 247 -8.19 -8.65 28.93
C PRO A 247 -9.16 -7.47 28.81
N ARG A 248 -8.97 -6.43 29.62
CA ARG A 248 -9.78 -5.20 29.54
C ARG A 248 -9.62 -4.49 28.21
N LEU A 249 -8.41 -4.47 27.67
CA LEU A 249 -8.12 -3.91 26.36
C LEU A 249 -8.81 -4.72 25.25
N LEU A 250 -8.74 -6.05 25.30
CA LEU A 250 -9.40 -6.91 24.31
C LEU A 250 -10.93 -6.78 24.37
N ASN A 251 -11.51 -6.71 25.57
CA ASN A 251 -12.95 -6.48 25.75
C ASN A 251 -13.41 -5.14 25.17
N LEU A 252 -12.59 -4.10 25.33
CA LEU A 252 -12.88 -2.80 24.76
C LEU A 252 -12.97 -2.86 23.23
N PHE A 253 -12.15 -3.70 22.61
CA PHE A 253 -12.17 -3.91 21.16
C PHE A 253 -13.26 -4.88 20.71
N GLY A 254 -13.69 -5.79 21.59
CA GLY A 254 -14.76 -6.74 21.34
C GLY A 254 -14.51 -7.56 20.06
N GLN A 255 -15.53 -7.63 19.19
CA GLN A 255 -15.45 -8.33 17.90
C GLN A 255 -14.73 -7.54 16.79
N GLY A 256 -14.21 -6.33 17.09
CA GLY A 256 -13.56 -5.48 16.10
C GLY A 256 -12.18 -5.99 15.66
N ILE A 257 -11.48 -6.74 16.51
CA ILE A 257 -10.19 -7.35 16.18
C ILE A 257 -10.42 -8.65 15.40
N SER A 258 -9.91 -8.70 14.17
CA SER A 258 -9.89 -9.92 13.36
C SER A 258 -8.64 -10.77 13.66
N THR A 259 -7.53 -10.13 14.01
CA THR A 259 -6.25 -10.81 14.27
C THR A 259 -5.50 -10.19 15.45
N PHE A 260 -5.07 -11.04 16.38
CA PHE A 260 -4.27 -10.66 17.54
C PHE A 260 -3.03 -11.55 17.63
N GLU A 261 -1.85 -10.93 17.70
CA GLU A 261 -0.57 -11.60 17.87
C GLU A 261 0.14 -11.09 19.13
N CYS A 262 0.68 -12.01 19.94
CA CYS A 262 1.47 -11.66 21.11
C CYS A 262 2.66 -12.62 21.23
N ASP A 263 3.86 -12.10 21.55
CA ASP A 263 5.03 -12.94 21.78
C ASP A 263 4.78 -13.92 22.95
N THR A 264 4.83 -15.22 22.63
CA THR A 264 4.54 -16.33 23.55
C THR A 264 5.47 -16.38 24.75
N ASN A 265 6.69 -15.85 24.66
CA ASN A 265 7.63 -15.80 25.79
C ASN A 265 7.21 -14.76 26.85
N VAL A 266 6.43 -13.77 26.45
CA VAL A 266 5.90 -12.71 27.32
C VAL A 266 4.62 -13.17 28.01
N TYR A 267 3.74 -13.84 27.27
CA TYR A 267 2.46 -14.36 27.78
C TYR A 267 2.64 -15.27 29.01
N ASN A 268 3.65 -16.15 28.99
CA ASN A 268 3.94 -17.08 30.08
C ASN A 268 4.37 -16.40 31.40
N ASN A 269 4.80 -15.14 31.37
CA ASN A 269 5.25 -14.40 32.56
C ASN A 269 4.13 -13.65 33.28
N VAL A 270 2.96 -13.49 32.67
CA VAL A 270 1.84 -12.71 33.24
C VAL A 270 0.93 -13.56 34.13
N THR A 271 1.13 -14.89 34.20
CA THR A 271 0.27 -15.83 34.97
C THR A 271 -1.23 -15.67 34.67
N MET A 272 -1.58 -15.14 33.49
CA MET A 272 -2.96 -15.13 33.00
C MET A 272 -3.29 -16.54 32.49
N THR A 273 -4.40 -17.10 32.94
CA THR A 273 -4.88 -18.36 32.39
C THR A 273 -5.57 -18.12 31.05
N PHE A 274 -5.60 -19.14 30.18
CA PHE A 274 -6.38 -19.08 28.94
C PHE A 274 -7.86 -18.79 29.20
N GLU A 275 -8.37 -19.25 30.35
CA GLU A 275 -9.73 -19.00 30.83
C GLU A 275 -9.97 -17.51 31.12
N ASP A 276 -9.02 -16.79 31.74
CA ASP A 276 -9.14 -15.33 31.99
C ASP A 276 -9.22 -14.51 30.68
N LEU A 277 -8.61 -15.02 29.60
CA LEU A 277 -8.68 -14.40 28.28
C LEU A 277 -10.01 -14.72 27.57
N TYR A 278 -10.47 -15.97 27.68
CA TYR A 278 -11.66 -16.47 26.99
C TYR A 278 -12.97 -16.01 27.66
N TYR A 279 -12.99 -15.89 29.00
CA TYR A 279 -14.14 -15.41 29.78
C TYR A 279 -14.08 -13.90 30.06
N GLY A 280 -12.97 -13.24 29.75
CA GLY A 280 -12.89 -11.79 29.74
C GLY A 280 -13.74 -11.21 28.61
N ILE A 281 -13.69 -11.81 27.42
CA ILE A 281 -14.34 -11.32 26.20
C ILE A 281 -15.82 -11.72 26.21
N ASP A 282 -16.68 -10.78 26.62
CA ASP A 282 -18.15 -10.84 26.45
C ASP A 282 -18.59 -10.46 25.03
#